data_AF-A0A0A2MBF1-F1
#
_entry.id   AF-A0A0A2MBF1-F1
#
_cell.length_a   1.000
_cell.length_b   1.000
_cell.length_c   1.000
_cell.angle_alpha   90.00
_cell.angle_beta   90.00
_cell.angle_gamma   90.00
#
_symmetry.space_group_name_H-M   'P 1'
#
loop_
_entity.id
_entity.type
_entity.pdbx_description
1 polymer ?
#
loop_
_entity_poly.entity_id
_entity_poly.type
_entity_poly.pdbx_seq_one_letter_code
_entity_poly.pdbx_strand_id
1 'polypeptide(L)'
;MITNSPNIITYFSQALIKGIALPEKFTFPFFYEPHELTKIAVEELQCYLESQTDLDHNFGLKENQNGIVIGKMFGVLVVKDAEGKLGYLSAFSGKLADSNNHEKFVPPVFDMLMEDSFFLKEQYILNDINKQVIDIEEDESYLKLKKDYENLTTKSLQEIDAFKKQLKINKDDRKKQRKEQKSILSEQEYADLEAYLIRYSLHDKHQFNLVVNKWQQQLDDIKSELSIYEENIEALKKERREKSAALQQQLFENYVFLNKDKQEKSLYAIFSDTVFGKPPAAAGECATPKLLQYAFLHGHTPIAMAEFWWGAPPKSEIRKHKQFYPACTGKCKPILEHMLQGIELEQNPFLDNPGQDKKLEVVYEDDSFIVVNKPSGLLSVPGIAVQDSVYTRLQYLFGNIEPLIIHRLDMATSGLLVVAKTKEAHKDIQRQFIKRTVNKRYTALLSKVIEQEGGEITLPLRGDLDNRPSQLVCFEFGKKAVTHWKTIERKEDTTKVHFWPHTGRTHQLRMHAAHELGLNAPIVGDDLYGTASDRLYLHAAHLEFVHPVSKEALSFDVEEDF
;
A
#
# COMPACT_ATOMS: atom_id res chain seq x y z
N MET A 1 -29.66 -19.44 17.12
CA MET A 1 -31.01 -19.83 16.67
C MET A 1 -31.15 -19.36 15.24
N ILE A 2 -31.42 -20.28 14.31
CA ILE A 2 -31.58 -19.97 12.88
C ILE A 2 -32.92 -19.25 12.74
N THR A 3 -32.90 -17.93 12.69
CA THR A 3 -34.06 -17.15 12.25
C THR A 3 -34.21 -17.42 10.75
N ASN A 4 -35.38 -17.94 10.36
CA ASN A 4 -35.80 -18.06 8.96
C ASN A 4 -35.68 -16.68 8.30
N SER A 5 -34.57 -16.41 7.63
CA SER A 5 -34.48 -15.28 6.72
C SER A 5 -35.42 -15.56 5.53
N PRO A 6 -36.14 -14.54 5.03
CA PRO A 6 -36.88 -14.67 3.77
C PRO A 6 -35.94 -15.18 2.67
N ASN A 7 -36.47 -15.86 1.65
CA ASN A 7 -35.65 -16.41 0.56
C ASN A 7 -34.94 -15.27 -0.19
N ILE A 8 -33.67 -15.00 0.15
CA ILE A 8 -32.85 -13.89 -0.39
C ILE A 8 -32.44 -14.16 -1.85
N ILE A 9 -32.61 -15.40 -2.34
CA ILE A 9 -32.28 -15.75 -3.72
C ILE A 9 -33.18 -14.99 -4.69
N THR A 10 -32.56 -14.24 -5.60
CA THR A 10 -33.25 -13.73 -6.79
C THR A 10 -33.12 -14.76 -7.90
N TYR A 11 -34.25 -15.33 -8.34
CA TYR A 11 -34.27 -16.37 -9.36
C TYR A 11 -34.25 -15.79 -10.77
N PHE A 12 -33.45 -16.39 -11.66
CA PHE A 12 -33.44 -16.00 -13.05
C PHE A 12 -34.74 -16.37 -13.76
N SER A 13 -35.18 -15.52 -14.68
CA SER A 13 -36.24 -15.90 -15.62
C SER A 13 -35.69 -16.84 -16.69
N GLN A 14 -36.42 -17.90 -17.02
CA GLN A 14 -35.94 -18.91 -17.99
C GLN A 14 -35.66 -18.33 -19.38
N ALA A 15 -36.38 -17.26 -19.78
CA ALA A 15 -36.17 -16.60 -21.07
C ALA A 15 -34.81 -15.90 -21.14
N LEU A 16 -34.35 -15.34 -20.03
CA LEU A 16 -33.16 -14.50 -19.94
C LEU A 16 -31.87 -15.33 -19.93
N ILE A 17 -31.90 -16.53 -19.37
CA ILE A 17 -30.74 -17.44 -19.31
C ILE A 17 -30.74 -18.52 -20.40
N LYS A 18 -31.69 -18.46 -21.34
CA LYS A 18 -31.85 -19.48 -22.38
C LYS A 18 -30.64 -19.50 -23.31
N GLY A 19 -30.00 -20.67 -23.42
CA GLY A 19 -28.85 -20.89 -24.31
C GLY A 19 -27.49 -20.55 -23.68
N ILE A 20 -27.46 -20.09 -22.42
CA ILE A 20 -26.23 -19.89 -21.67
C ILE A 20 -25.83 -21.23 -21.03
N ALA A 21 -24.65 -21.73 -21.39
CA ALA A 21 -24.10 -22.93 -20.76
C ALA A 21 -23.74 -22.64 -19.29
N LEU A 22 -23.90 -23.64 -18.43
CA LEU A 22 -23.36 -23.56 -17.07
C LEU A 22 -21.86 -23.85 -17.13
N PRO A 23 -21.04 -23.16 -16.31
CA PRO A 23 -19.64 -23.49 -16.23
C PRO A 23 -19.47 -24.89 -15.63
N GLU A 24 -18.56 -25.68 -16.18
CA GLU A 24 -18.28 -27.04 -15.71
C GLU A 24 -17.61 -27.03 -14.33
N LYS A 25 -16.82 -25.99 -14.06
CA LYS A 25 -16.08 -25.76 -12.82
C LYS A 25 -16.43 -24.38 -12.26
N PHE A 26 -16.24 -24.19 -10.97
CA PHE A 26 -16.48 -22.89 -10.36
C PHE A 26 -15.45 -21.87 -10.85
N THR A 27 -15.93 -20.66 -11.15
CA THR A 27 -15.10 -19.55 -11.67
C THR A 27 -13.91 -19.25 -10.77
N PHE A 28 -12.72 -19.02 -11.34
CA PHE A 28 -11.52 -18.74 -10.54
C PHE A 28 -11.60 -17.34 -9.89
N PRO A 29 -11.70 -17.21 -8.55
CA PRO A 29 -12.07 -15.94 -7.88
C PRO A 29 -11.06 -14.79 -8.02
N PHE A 30 -9.81 -15.11 -8.38
CA PHE A 30 -8.69 -14.18 -8.35
C PHE A 30 -8.29 -13.70 -9.74
N PHE A 31 -9.05 -14.05 -10.78
CA PHE A 31 -8.85 -13.57 -12.14
C PHE A 31 -10.16 -13.06 -12.73
N TYR A 32 -10.05 -12.10 -13.64
CA TYR A 32 -11.10 -11.15 -13.92
C TYR A 32 -11.79 -11.42 -15.27
N GLU A 33 -12.50 -12.53 -15.36
CA GLU A 33 -13.39 -12.81 -16.50
C GLU A 33 -14.72 -13.33 -15.97
N PRO A 34 -15.73 -12.46 -15.77
CA PRO A 34 -17.01 -12.86 -15.19
C PRO A 34 -17.81 -13.71 -16.20
N HIS A 35 -18.40 -14.79 -15.71
CA HIS A 35 -19.29 -15.65 -16.50
C HIS A 35 -20.58 -14.91 -16.91
N GLU A 36 -21.17 -15.23 -18.07
CA GLU A 36 -22.37 -14.55 -18.61
C GLU A 36 -23.53 -14.46 -17.60
N LEU A 37 -23.81 -15.54 -16.87
CA LEU A 37 -24.84 -15.54 -15.80
C LEU A 37 -24.56 -14.53 -14.69
N THR A 38 -23.29 -14.31 -14.35
CA THR A 38 -22.91 -13.32 -13.33
C THR A 38 -23.03 -11.90 -13.86
N LYS A 39 -22.76 -11.67 -15.16
CA LYS A 39 -22.98 -10.36 -15.80
C LYS A 39 -24.44 -9.97 -15.74
N ILE A 40 -25.34 -10.90 -16.08
CA ILE A 40 -26.79 -10.72 -15.98
C ILE A 40 -27.22 -10.38 -14.54
N ALA A 41 -26.77 -11.16 -13.56
CA ALA A 41 -27.08 -10.89 -12.14
C ALA A 41 -26.56 -9.52 -11.67
N VAL A 42 -25.36 -9.13 -12.12
CA VAL A 42 -24.79 -7.81 -11.84
C VAL A 42 -25.63 -6.71 -12.48
N GLU A 43 -26.05 -6.84 -13.74
CA GLU A 43 -26.93 -5.85 -14.40
C GLU A 43 -28.23 -5.66 -13.62
N GLU A 44 -28.89 -6.75 -13.20
CA GLU A 44 -30.10 -6.66 -12.37
C GLU A 44 -29.83 -5.98 -11.01
N LEU A 45 -28.69 -6.28 -10.37
CA LEU A 45 -28.30 -5.62 -9.12
C LEU A 45 -27.95 -4.14 -9.33
N GLN A 46 -27.29 -3.78 -10.42
CA GLN A 46 -26.98 -2.39 -10.77
C GLN A 46 -28.27 -1.60 -11.02
N CYS A 47 -29.24 -2.15 -11.75
CA CYS A 47 -30.56 -1.55 -11.93
C CYS A 47 -31.26 -1.29 -10.59
N TYR A 48 -31.20 -2.25 -9.64
CA TYR A 48 -31.69 -2.01 -8.29
C TYR A 48 -30.94 -0.83 -7.63
N LEU A 49 -29.61 -0.83 -7.61
CA LEU A 49 -28.81 0.23 -6.98
C LEU A 49 -29.04 1.64 -7.55
N GLU A 50 -29.45 1.74 -8.82
CA GLU A 50 -29.81 3.02 -9.46
C GLU A 50 -31.19 3.53 -9.06
N SER A 51 -32.14 2.60 -8.90
CA SER A 51 -33.56 2.90 -8.67
C SER A 51 -33.98 2.92 -7.20
N GLN A 52 -33.20 2.26 -6.34
CA GLN A 52 -33.52 2.05 -4.92
C GLN A 52 -33.66 3.37 -4.16
N THR A 53 -34.53 3.37 -3.14
CA THR A 53 -34.75 4.51 -2.24
C THR A 53 -34.63 4.14 -0.76
N ASP A 54 -34.30 2.89 -0.47
CA ASP A 54 -34.19 2.29 0.87
C ASP A 54 -32.81 2.48 1.51
N LEU A 55 -31.78 2.81 0.73
CA LEU A 55 -30.41 3.03 1.20
C LEU A 55 -30.08 4.53 1.29
N ASP A 56 -29.91 5.03 2.51
CA ASP A 56 -29.29 6.33 2.76
C ASP A 56 -27.76 6.18 2.79
N HIS A 57 -27.14 6.19 1.60
CA HIS A 57 -25.69 6.04 1.45
C HIS A 57 -25.15 6.94 0.33
N ASN A 58 -24.13 7.75 0.64
CA ASN A 58 -23.48 8.62 -0.33
C ASN A 58 -22.39 7.87 -1.11
N PHE A 59 -22.75 7.35 -2.29
CA PHE A 59 -21.81 6.70 -3.20
C PHE A 59 -20.95 7.70 -4.01
N GLY A 60 -21.19 9.01 -3.91
CA GLY A 60 -20.49 10.02 -4.70
C GLY A 60 -20.85 10.03 -6.18
N LEU A 61 -22.06 9.57 -6.54
CA LEU A 61 -22.56 9.50 -7.92
C LEU A 61 -23.50 10.65 -8.28
N LYS A 62 -24.07 11.33 -7.29
CA LYS A 62 -25.00 12.46 -7.48
C LYS A 62 -24.38 13.72 -6.87
N GLU A 63 -24.54 14.85 -7.56
CA GLU A 63 -24.15 16.15 -7.01
C GLU A 63 -25.00 16.50 -5.79
N ASN A 64 -24.39 17.10 -4.75
CA ASN A 64 -25.06 17.59 -3.54
C ASN A 64 -25.70 16.52 -2.63
N GLN A 65 -25.26 15.27 -2.66
CA GLN A 65 -25.56 14.32 -1.58
C GLN A 65 -24.79 14.68 -0.31
N ASN A 66 -25.50 14.75 0.83
CA ASN A 66 -24.90 14.98 2.13
C ASN A 66 -24.12 13.73 2.61
N GLY A 67 -23.17 13.92 3.52
CA GLY A 67 -22.39 12.83 4.10
C GLY A 67 -21.07 12.54 3.38
N ILE A 68 -20.29 11.62 3.93
CA ILE A 68 -18.97 11.24 3.41
C ILE A 68 -19.17 10.37 2.17
N VAL A 69 -18.48 10.69 1.07
CA VAL A 69 -18.48 9.89 -0.15
C VAL A 69 -17.73 8.57 0.09
N ILE A 70 -18.45 7.45 -0.03
CA ILE A 70 -17.90 6.11 0.19
C ILE A 70 -18.40 5.16 -0.91
N GLY A 71 -17.54 4.83 -1.87
CA GLY A 71 -17.79 3.72 -2.80
C GLY A 71 -17.65 2.35 -2.13
N LYS A 72 -18.21 1.30 -2.75
CA LYS A 72 -18.26 -0.06 -2.20
C LYS A 72 -18.04 -1.14 -3.23
N MET A 73 -17.49 -2.27 -2.77
CA MET A 73 -17.51 -3.52 -3.52
C MET A 73 -18.86 -4.22 -3.30
N PHE A 74 -19.54 -4.56 -4.39
CA PHE A 74 -20.70 -5.44 -4.41
C PHE A 74 -20.31 -6.76 -5.05
N GLY A 75 -21.02 -7.83 -4.70
CA GLY A 75 -20.79 -9.15 -5.27
C GLY A 75 -22.09 -9.88 -5.53
N VAL A 76 -22.06 -10.73 -6.55
CA VAL A 76 -23.12 -11.69 -6.85
C VAL A 76 -22.55 -13.11 -6.86
N LEU A 77 -23.34 -14.06 -6.39
CA LEU A 77 -23.03 -15.49 -6.47
C LEU A 77 -24.20 -16.21 -7.12
N VAL A 78 -23.98 -16.76 -8.31
CA VAL A 78 -24.94 -17.64 -8.97
C VAL A 78 -24.94 -18.97 -8.23
N VAL A 79 -26.13 -19.43 -7.85
CA VAL A 79 -26.34 -20.65 -7.08
C VAL A 79 -27.44 -21.51 -7.69
N LYS A 80 -27.37 -22.82 -7.43
CA LYS A 80 -28.51 -23.72 -7.51
C LYS A 80 -29.06 -23.96 -6.11
N ASP A 81 -30.38 -23.82 -5.95
CA ASP A 81 -31.06 -24.23 -4.71
C ASP A 81 -31.18 -25.76 -4.60
N ALA A 82 -31.84 -26.23 -3.53
CA ALA A 82 -32.01 -27.65 -3.26
C ALA A 82 -32.87 -28.36 -4.33
N GLU A 83 -33.76 -27.62 -5.00
CA GLU A 83 -34.59 -28.08 -6.10
C GLU A 83 -33.86 -27.99 -7.47
N GLY A 84 -32.62 -27.50 -7.49
CA GLY A 84 -31.81 -27.35 -8.69
C GLY A 84 -32.15 -26.12 -9.54
N LYS A 85 -33.00 -25.22 -9.05
CA LYS A 85 -33.37 -23.97 -9.72
C LYS A 85 -32.24 -22.95 -9.59
N LEU A 86 -31.96 -22.26 -10.70
CA LEU A 86 -30.91 -21.26 -10.78
C LEU A 86 -31.39 -19.89 -10.32
N GLY A 87 -30.59 -19.27 -9.46
CA GLY A 87 -30.74 -17.89 -9.04
C GLY A 87 -29.39 -17.29 -8.63
N TYR A 88 -29.43 -16.14 -8.00
CA TYR A 88 -28.25 -15.50 -7.46
C TYR A 88 -28.50 -14.85 -6.10
N LEU A 89 -27.43 -14.80 -5.32
CA LEU A 89 -27.33 -14.08 -4.05
C LEU A 89 -26.57 -12.77 -4.30
N SER A 90 -26.83 -11.74 -3.49
CA SER A 90 -26.14 -10.45 -3.55
C SER A 90 -25.53 -10.09 -2.20
N ALA A 91 -24.35 -9.46 -2.20
CA ALA A 91 -23.65 -8.99 -0.99
C ALA A 91 -22.88 -7.69 -1.25
N PHE A 92 -22.40 -7.07 -0.18
CA PHE A 92 -21.54 -5.89 -0.22
C PHE A 92 -20.42 -5.97 0.83
N SER A 93 -19.35 -5.20 0.61
CA SER A 93 -18.22 -5.08 1.53
C SER A 93 -18.51 -4.16 2.72
N GLY A 94 -18.17 -4.62 3.93
CA GLY A 94 -18.36 -3.88 5.19
C GLY A 94 -19.84 -3.69 5.53
N LYS A 95 -20.18 -2.53 6.11
CA LYS A 95 -21.56 -2.07 6.40
C LYS A 95 -22.09 -1.12 5.32
N LEU A 96 -23.39 -1.10 5.05
CA LEU A 96 -24.04 -0.25 4.04
C LEU A 96 -25.16 0.59 4.68
N ALA A 97 -25.22 1.90 4.41
CA ALA A 97 -26.18 2.81 5.06
C ALA A 97 -26.22 2.61 6.60
N ASP A 98 -25.03 2.52 7.21
CA ASP A 98 -24.80 2.25 8.63
C ASP A 98 -25.42 0.96 9.21
N SER A 99 -25.92 0.06 8.37
CA SER A 99 -26.52 -1.22 8.74
C SER A 99 -25.89 -2.40 7.98
N ASN A 100 -25.96 -3.58 8.59
CA ASN A 100 -25.66 -4.86 7.93
C ASN A 100 -26.92 -5.60 7.46
N ASN A 101 -28.10 -5.20 7.94
CA ASN A 101 -29.35 -5.88 7.67
C ASN A 101 -30.12 -5.15 6.56
N HIS A 102 -30.22 -5.80 5.40
CA HIS A 102 -30.89 -5.30 4.20
C HIS A 102 -31.58 -6.46 3.50
N GLU A 103 -32.85 -6.31 3.12
CA GLU A 103 -33.68 -7.43 2.62
C GLU A 103 -33.09 -8.13 1.37
N LYS A 104 -32.41 -7.37 0.50
CA LYS A 104 -31.88 -7.88 -0.77
C LYS A 104 -30.48 -8.49 -0.65
N PHE A 105 -29.80 -8.34 0.48
CA PHE A 105 -28.41 -8.76 0.66
C PHE A 105 -28.29 -9.86 1.70
N VAL A 106 -27.34 -10.77 1.48
CA VAL A 106 -27.01 -11.80 2.49
C VAL A 106 -26.48 -11.14 3.77
N PRO A 107 -26.79 -11.70 4.95
CA PRO A 107 -26.29 -11.19 6.22
C PRO A 107 -24.76 -11.29 6.33
N PRO A 108 -24.14 -10.54 7.26
CA PRO A 108 -22.72 -10.70 7.57
C PRO A 108 -22.46 -12.10 8.13
N VAL A 109 -21.22 -12.58 8.00
CA VAL A 109 -20.79 -13.87 8.57
C VAL A 109 -20.93 -13.88 10.09
N PHE A 110 -20.61 -12.75 10.72
CA PHE A 110 -20.81 -12.49 12.14
C PHE A 110 -21.33 -11.05 12.30
N ASP A 111 -22.45 -10.87 12.98
CA ASP A 111 -23.04 -9.54 13.16
C ASP A 111 -22.53 -8.88 14.43
N MET A 112 -21.55 -7.98 14.27
CA MET A 112 -20.97 -7.19 15.35
C MET A 112 -21.92 -6.11 15.90
N LEU A 113 -23.04 -5.80 15.20
CA LEU A 113 -23.90 -4.66 15.52
C LEU A 113 -25.18 -5.04 16.27
N MET A 114 -25.38 -6.32 16.62
CA MET A 114 -26.52 -6.70 17.47
C MET A 114 -26.42 -6.01 18.83
N GLU A 115 -27.57 -5.51 19.35
CA GLU A 115 -27.68 -4.67 20.56
C GLU A 115 -27.07 -5.29 21.83
N ASP A 116 -26.92 -6.62 21.89
CA ASP A 116 -26.32 -7.36 23.01
C ASP A 116 -24.89 -7.87 22.75
N SER A 117 -24.26 -7.46 21.64
CA SER A 117 -22.92 -7.93 21.29
C SER A 117 -21.86 -7.43 22.29
N PHE A 118 -20.90 -8.29 22.62
CA PHE A 118 -19.71 -7.91 23.39
C PHE A 118 -18.95 -6.75 22.71
N PHE A 119 -19.05 -6.64 21.39
CA PHE A 119 -18.34 -5.61 20.63
C PHE A 119 -18.74 -4.18 21.06
N LEU A 120 -20.05 -3.90 21.20
CA LEU A 120 -20.53 -2.56 21.57
C LEU A 120 -20.11 -2.15 22.98
N LYS A 121 -20.15 -3.09 23.93
CA LYS A 121 -19.72 -2.88 25.33
C LYS A 121 -18.23 -2.55 25.39
N GLU A 122 -17.40 -3.31 24.68
CA GLU A 122 -15.95 -3.13 24.68
C GLU A 122 -15.56 -1.86 23.91
N GLN A 123 -16.29 -1.51 22.86
CA GLN A 123 -16.11 -0.24 22.15
C GLN A 123 -16.41 0.98 23.03
N TYR A 124 -17.43 0.92 23.89
CA TYR A 124 -17.71 1.98 24.87
C TYR A 124 -16.53 2.16 25.84
N ILE A 125 -15.97 1.06 26.36
CA ILE A 125 -14.78 1.10 27.24
C ILE A 125 -13.58 1.74 26.52
N LEU A 126 -13.33 1.37 25.25
CA LEU A 126 -12.23 1.95 24.47
C LEU A 126 -12.42 3.45 24.21
N ASN A 127 -13.66 3.88 23.95
CA ASN A 127 -14.00 5.29 23.76
C ASN A 127 -13.87 6.08 25.08
N ASP A 128 -14.23 5.48 26.21
CA ASP A 128 -14.05 6.08 27.53
C ASP A 128 -12.57 6.29 27.86
N ILE A 129 -11.72 5.29 27.61
CA ILE A 129 -10.25 5.45 27.79
C ILE A 129 -9.70 6.56 26.90
N ASN A 130 -10.13 6.65 25.63
CA ASN A 130 -9.75 7.74 24.74
C ASN A 130 -10.16 9.10 25.31
N LYS A 131 -11.37 9.20 25.85
CA LYS A 131 -11.86 10.42 26.48
C LYS A 131 -11.01 10.79 27.69
N GLN A 132 -10.68 9.84 28.57
CA GLN A 132 -9.81 10.09 29.72
C GLN A 132 -8.41 10.59 29.29
N VAL A 133 -7.83 10.04 28.22
CA VAL A 133 -6.57 10.54 27.67
C VAL A 133 -6.70 11.98 27.19
N ILE A 134 -7.77 12.30 26.46
CA ILE A 134 -8.04 13.67 25.98
C ILE A 134 -8.23 14.63 27.17
N ASP A 135 -9.02 14.24 28.17
CA ASP A 135 -9.28 15.05 29.37
C ASP A 135 -7.97 15.38 30.11
N ILE A 136 -7.01 14.45 30.16
CA ILE A 136 -5.67 14.70 30.74
C ILE A 136 -4.81 15.58 29.81
N GLU A 137 -4.81 15.34 28.50
CA GLU A 137 -4.04 16.11 27.52
C GLU A 137 -4.53 17.57 27.40
N GLU A 138 -5.81 17.83 27.69
CA GLU A 138 -6.46 19.14 27.72
C GLU A 138 -6.45 19.80 29.12
N ASP A 139 -5.98 19.11 30.16
CA ASP A 139 -5.90 19.65 31.51
C ASP A 139 -5.03 20.92 31.56
N GLU A 140 -5.59 22.00 32.11
CA GLU A 140 -4.92 23.30 32.16
C GLU A 140 -3.60 23.27 32.94
N SER A 141 -3.52 22.43 33.98
CA SER A 141 -2.31 22.29 34.80
C SER A 141 -1.22 21.55 34.03
N TYR A 142 -1.58 20.46 33.34
CA TYR A 142 -0.66 19.73 32.47
C TYR A 142 -0.10 20.61 31.34
N LEU A 143 -0.98 21.33 30.62
CA LEU A 143 -0.57 22.25 29.55
C LEU A 143 0.33 23.37 30.06
N LYS A 144 0.03 23.91 31.24
CA LYS A 144 0.86 24.93 31.90
C LYS A 144 2.23 24.38 32.28
N LEU A 145 2.29 23.22 32.93
CA LEU A 145 3.55 22.56 33.30
C LEU A 145 4.44 22.29 32.07
N LYS A 146 3.85 21.84 30.97
CA LYS A 146 4.57 21.58 29.71
C LYS A 146 5.16 22.87 29.14
N LYS A 147 4.38 23.94 29.11
CA LYS A 147 4.83 25.26 28.67
C LYS A 147 5.92 25.83 29.58
N ASP A 148 5.77 25.67 30.89
CA ASP A 148 6.75 26.12 31.88
C ASP A 148 8.07 25.36 31.75
N TYR A 149 8.00 24.04 31.55
CA TYR A 149 9.17 23.19 31.27
C TYR A 149 9.90 23.60 29.99
N GLU A 150 9.17 23.83 28.88
CA GLU A 150 9.76 24.31 27.62
C GLU A 150 10.43 25.69 27.77
N ASN A 151 9.77 26.61 28.49
CA ASN A 151 10.30 27.94 28.77
C ASN A 151 11.57 27.88 29.63
N LEU A 152 11.57 27.06 30.68
CA LEU A 152 12.73 26.90 31.57
C LEU A 152 13.89 26.19 30.87
N THR A 153 13.60 25.20 30.03
CA THR A 153 14.59 24.53 29.19
C THR A 153 15.26 25.54 28.26
N THR A 154 14.46 26.40 27.61
CA THR A 154 14.98 27.45 26.73
C THR A 154 15.85 28.46 27.49
N LYS A 155 15.39 28.93 28.65
CA LYS A 155 16.17 29.85 29.51
C LYS A 155 17.47 29.22 30.00
N SER A 156 17.42 27.97 30.44
CA SER A 156 18.58 27.21 30.87
C SER A 156 19.63 27.12 29.76
N LEU A 157 19.22 26.75 28.54
CA LEU A 157 20.12 26.66 27.39
C LEU A 157 20.76 28.02 27.06
N GLN A 158 19.98 29.10 27.09
CA GLN A 158 20.48 30.45 26.84
C GLN A 158 21.51 30.90 27.89
N GLU A 159 21.22 30.70 29.18
CA GLU A 159 22.13 31.10 30.26
C GLU A 159 23.40 30.26 30.27
N ILE A 160 23.28 28.93 30.08
CA ILE A 160 24.42 28.02 29.99
C ILE A 160 25.30 28.38 28.77
N ASP A 161 24.71 28.72 27.62
CA ASP A 161 25.46 29.15 26.43
C ASP A 161 26.16 30.50 26.65
N ALA A 162 25.47 31.47 27.27
CA ALA A 162 26.06 32.76 27.64
C ALA A 162 27.26 32.57 28.59
N PHE A 163 27.12 31.69 29.59
CA PHE A 163 28.20 31.37 30.52
C PHE A 163 29.38 30.68 29.79
N LYS A 164 29.11 29.75 28.86
CA LYS A 164 30.15 29.14 28.02
C LYS A 164 30.91 30.16 27.17
N LYS A 165 30.21 31.16 26.61
CA LYS A 165 30.84 32.27 25.88
C LYS A 165 31.73 33.09 26.81
N GLN A 166 31.26 33.40 28.02
CA GLN A 166 32.07 34.12 29.01
C GLN A 166 33.31 33.32 29.43
N LEU A 167 33.19 32.01 29.66
CA LEU A 167 34.33 31.14 29.95
C LEU A 167 35.38 31.16 28.83
N LYS A 168 34.95 31.24 27.57
CA LYS A 168 35.86 31.36 26.42
C LYS A 168 36.60 32.70 26.45
N ILE A 169 35.89 33.81 26.69
CA ILE A 169 36.49 35.14 26.83
C ILE A 169 37.51 35.15 27.98
N ASN A 170 37.14 34.65 29.17
CA ASN A 170 38.02 34.59 30.33
C ASN A 170 39.26 33.72 30.05
N LYS A 171 39.10 32.60 29.33
CA LYS A 171 40.21 31.74 28.92
C LYS A 171 41.18 32.46 27.97
N ASP A 172 40.66 33.20 27.00
CA ASP A 172 41.47 33.95 26.04
C ASP A 172 42.20 35.12 26.72
N ASP A 173 41.53 35.83 27.64
CA ASP A 173 42.13 36.87 28.47
C ASP A 173 43.26 36.32 29.36
N ARG A 174 43.02 35.21 30.08
CA ARG A 174 44.09 34.53 30.84
C ARG A 174 45.26 34.13 29.95
N LYS A 175 45.04 33.72 28.70
CA LYS A 175 46.10 33.38 27.74
C LYS A 175 46.89 34.60 27.31
N LYS A 176 46.20 35.74 27.09
CA LYS A 176 46.82 37.04 26.77
C LYS A 176 47.68 37.54 27.93
N GLN A 177 47.15 37.55 29.16
CA GLN A 177 47.88 37.96 30.37
C GLN A 177 49.17 37.12 30.56
N ARG A 178 49.08 35.79 30.38
CA ARG A 178 50.27 34.91 30.45
C ARG A 178 51.35 35.27 29.44
N LYS A 179 50.98 35.73 28.25
CA LYS A 179 51.92 36.07 27.18
C LYS A 179 52.55 37.45 27.39
N GLU A 180 51.74 38.44 27.72
CA GLU A 180 52.16 39.84 27.86
C GLU A 180 53.01 40.06 29.12
N GLN A 181 52.63 39.44 30.24
CA GLN A 181 53.30 39.67 31.52
C GLN A 181 54.60 38.87 31.68
N LYS A 182 54.82 37.83 30.86
CA LYS A 182 56.02 36.97 30.94
C LYS A 182 57.32 37.70 30.61
N SER A 183 57.26 38.74 29.79
CA SER A 183 58.41 39.58 29.43
C SER A 183 58.55 40.84 30.28
N ILE A 184 57.62 41.08 31.21
CA ILE A 184 57.52 42.33 31.99
C ILE A 184 57.81 42.08 33.47
N LEU A 185 57.23 41.02 34.05
CA LEU A 185 57.35 40.71 35.47
C LEU A 185 58.64 39.94 35.79
N SER A 186 59.12 40.08 37.04
CA SER A 186 60.17 39.18 37.55
C SER A 186 59.65 37.75 37.70
N GLU A 187 60.56 36.79 37.84
CA GLU A 187 60.21 35.36 37.93
C GLU A 187 59.26 35.04 39.08
N GLN A 188 59.47 35.69 40.24
CA GLN A 188 58.60 35.53 41.42
C GLN A 188 57.21 36.16 41.21
N GLU A 189 57.15 37.37 40.65
CA GLU A 189 55.89 38.07 40.37
C GLU A 189 55.06 37.35 39.30
N TYR A 190 55.72 36.73 38.31
CA TYR A 190 55.05 35.91 37.31
C TYR A 190 54.47 34.62 37.89
N ALA A 191 55.19 33.96 38.81
CA ALA A 191 54.69 32.78 39.50
C ALA A 191 53.43 33.08 40.34
N ASP A 192 53.40 34.23 41.02
CA ASP A 192 52.24 34.69 41.78
C ASP A 192 51.03 35.01 40.86
N LEU A 193 51.28 35.62 39.70
CA LEU A 193 50.27 35.83 38.66
C LEU A 193 49.73 34.50 38.12
N GLU A 194 50.60 33.52 37.84
CA GLU A 194 50.17 32.21 37.32
C GLU A 194 49.29 31.47 38.33
N ALA A 195 49.66 31.48 39.61
CA ALA A 195 48.85 30.93 40.69
C ALA A 195 47.49 31.65 40.82
N TYR A 196 47.42 32.96 40.61
CA TYR A 196 46.17 33.71 40.53
C TYR A 196 45.30 33.26 39.33
N LEU A 197 45.88 33.16 38.13
CA LEU A 197 45.14 32.77 36.91
C LEU A 197 44.61 31.33 36.97
N ILE A 198 45.30 30.43 37.65
CA ILE A 198 44.83 29.06 37.93
C ILE A 198 43.61 29.10 38.87
N ARG A 199 43.71 29.84 39.99
CA ARG A 199 42.58 30.03 40.92
C ARG A 199 41.38 30.65 40.22
N TYR A 200 41.61 31.63 39.35
CA TYR A 200 40.57 32.27 38.54
C TYR A 200 39.88 31.26 37.60
N SER A 201 40.64 30.38 36.94
CA SER A 201 40.07 29.32 36.10
C SER A 201 39.27 28.27 36.87
N LEU A 202 39.69 27.93 38.10
CA LEU A 202 38.96 27.01 38.97
C LEU A 202 37.66 27.65 39.48
N HIS A 203 37.70 28.94 39.81
CA HIS A 203 36.53 29.72 40.19
C HIS A 203 35.49 29.75 39.06
N ASP A 204 35.92 30.09 37.83
CA ASP A 204 35.10 30.06 36.61
C ASP A 204 34.38 28.71 36.42
N LYS A 205 35.12 27.61 36.57
CA LYS A 205 34.57 26.24 36.44
C LYS A 205 33.57 25.93 37.54
N HIS A 206 33.84 26.35 38.77
CA HIS A 206 32.93 26.14 39.90
C HIS A 206 31.61 26.91 39.69
N GLN A 207 31.69 28.19 39.30
CA GLN A 207 30.51 29.01 39.00
C GLN A 207 29.66 28.41 37.89
N PHE A 208 30.28 27.91 36.82
CA PHE A 208 29.57 27.21 35.75
C PHE A 208 28.80 25.99 36.27
N ASN A 209 29.44 25.16 37.11
CA ASN A 209 28.78 23.99 37.68
C ASN A 209 27.60 24.37 38.59
N LEU A 210 27.70 25.47 39.36
CA LEU A 210 26.59 25.95 40.18
C LEU A 210 25.37 26.34 39.32
N VAL A 211 25.60 27.04 38.21
CA VAL A 211 24.54 27.44 37.26
C VAL A 211 23.88 26.20 36.63
N VAL A 212 24.70 25.23 36.17
CA VAL A 212 24.19 23.98 35.58
C VAL A 212 23.36 23.20 36.60
N ASN A 213 23.87 23.00 37.82
CA ASN A 213 23.18 22.23 38.85
C ASN A 213 21.86 22.90 39.29
N LYS A 214 21.84 24.24 39.39
CA LYS A 214 20.62 25.00 39.69
C LYS A 214 19.54 24.76 38.63
N TRP A 215 19.90 24.88 37.36
CA TRP A 215 18.95 24.65 36.26
C TRP A 215 18.49 23.20 36.19
N GLN A 216 19.41 22.26 36.42
CA GLN A 216 19.09 20.83 36.45
C GLN A 216 18.03 20.55 37.53
N GLN A 217 18.22 21.04 38.75
CA GLN A 217 17.24 20.87 39.83
C GLN A 217 15.87 21.44 39.48
N GLN A 218 15.81 22.67 38.94
CA GLN A 218 14.53 23.28 38.56
C GLN A 218 13.79 22.53 37.44
N LEU A 219 14.55 21.98 36.49
CA LEU A 219 13.98 21.15 35.43
C LEU A 219 13.50 19.79 35.97
N ASP A 220 14.25 19.20 36.90
CA ASP A 220 13.90 17.91 37.52
C ASP A 220 12.63 18.00 38.37
N ASP A 221 12.42 19.12 39.07
CA ASP A 221 11.21 19.36 39.88
C ASP A 221 9.95 19.36 38.99
N ILE A 222 9.94 20.19 37.94
CA ILE A 222 8.78 20.28 37.02
C ILE A 222 8.62 18.99 36.22
N LYS A 223 9.73 18.34 35.84
CA LYS A 223 9.68 17.06 35.16
C LYS A 223 9.05 15.96 36.02
N SER A 224 9.27 15.99 37.33
CA SER A 224 8.65 15.05 38.27
C SER A 224 7.14 15.29 38.41
N GLU A 225 6.68 16.53 38.29
CA GLU A 225 5.24 16.84 38.24
C GLU A 225 4.62 16.42 36.89
N LEU A 226 5.32 16.67 35.79
CA LEU A 226 4.90 16.24 34.44
C LEU A 226 4.82 14.71 34.32
N SER A 227 5.77 13.98 34.92
CA SER A 227 5.80 12.52 34.80
C SER A 227 4.55 11.86 35.36
N ILE A 228 3.87 12.46 36.35
CA ILE A 228 2.60 11.94 36.88
C ILE A 228 1.54 11.89 35.79
N TYR A 229 1.42 12.97 35.01
CA TYR A 229 0.49 13.05 33.88
C TYR A 229 0.91 12.12 32.74
N GLU A 230 2.19 12.14 32.37
CA GLU A 230 2.73 11.33 31.27
C GLU A 230 2.62 9.82 31.55
N GLU A 231 2.90 9.38 32.78
CA GLU A 231 2.74 7.99 33.20
C GLU A 231 1.28 7.53 33.17
N ASN A 232 0.34 8.39 33.60
CA ASN A 232 -1.09 8.10 33.50
C ASN A 232 -1.55 7.97 32.04
N ILE A 233 -1.12 8.90 31.18
CA ILE A 233 -1.41 8.86 29.75
C ILE A 233 -0.85 7.57 29.13
N GLU A 234 0.40 7.20 29.44
CA GLU A 234 1.00 5.98 28.91
C GLU A 234 0.33 4.71 29.46
N ALA A 235 -0.09 4.69 30.72
CA ALA A 235 -0.86 3.59 31.30
C ALA A 235 -2.20 3.40 30.59
N LEU A 236 -2.97 4.49 30.38
CA LEU A 236 -4.23 4.46 29.63
C LEU A 236 -4.02 4.05 28.16
N LYS A 237 -2.98 4.59 27.50
CA LYS A 237 -2.62 4.20 26.12
C LYS A 237 -2.21 2.73 26.03
N LYS A 238 -1.56 2.18 27.06
CA LYS A 238 -1.21 0.75 27.15
C LYS A 238 -2.46 -0.11 27.38
N GLU A 239 -3.30 0.24 28.34
CA GLU A 239 -4.56 -0.45 28.61
C GLU A 239 -5.46 -0.50 27.38
N ARG A 240 -5.62 0.64 26.68
CA ARG A 240 -6.36 0.71 25.42
C ARG A 240 -5.79 -0.24 24.37
N ARG A 241 -4.47 -0.28 24.21
CA ARG A 241 -3.80 -1.17 23.24
C ARG A 241 -4.08 -2.64 23.56
N GLU A 242 -3.97 -3.03 24.83
CA GLU A 242 -4.22 -4.41 25.29
C GLU A 242 -5.70 -4.80 25.10
N LYS A 243 -6.65 -3.96 25.53
CA LYS A 243 -8.09 -4.21 25.34
C LYS A 243 -8.47 -4.25 23.86
N SER A 244 -7.94 -3.35 23.04
CA SER A 244 -8.20 -3.34 21.60
C SER A 244 -7.67 -4.60 20.92
N ALA A 245 -6.49 -5.09 21.32
CA ALA A 245 -5.93 -6.33 20.79
C ALA A 245 -6.76 -7.56 21.21
N ALA A 246 -7.19 -7.61 22.47
CA ALA A 246 -8.07 -8.68 22.98
C ALA A 246 -9.42 -8.69 22.24
N LEU A 247 -10.04 -7.52 22.06
CA LEU A 247 -11.28 -7.38 21.29
C LEU A 247 -11.12 -7.86 19.85
N GLN A 248 -10.03 -7.48 19.18
CA GLN A 248 -9.75 -7.96 17.82
C GLN A 248 -9.57 -9.47 17.75
N GLN A 249 -8.86 -10.06 18.71
CA GLN A 249 -8.70 -11.51 18.77
C GLN A 249 -10.06 -12.20 18.95
N GLN A 250 -10.88 -11.71 19.87
CA GLN A 250 -12.22 -12.25 20.11
C GLN A 250 -13.09 -12.14 18.85
N LEU A 251 -13.02 -11.04 18.11
CA LEU A 251 -13.70 -10.92 16.81
C LEU A 251 -13.21 -12.01 15.85
N PHE A 252 -11.90 -12.17 15.66
CA PHE A 252 -11.34 -13.15 14.74
C PHE A 252 -11.69 -14.61 15.08
N GLU A 253 -11.92 -14.92 16.35
CA GLU A 253 -12.40 -16.23 16.79
C GLU A 253 -13.88 -16.46 16.46
N ASN A 254 -14.70 -15.41 16.46
CA ASN A 254 -16.14 -15.49 16.18
C ASN A 254 -16.49 -15.48 14.68
N TYR A 255 -15.63 -14.92 13.83
CA TYR A 255 -15.78 -15.07 12.38
C TYR A 255 -15.42 -16.49 11.96
N VAL A 256 -16.44 -17.33 11.74
CA VAL A 256 -16.27 -18.74 11.34
C VAL A 256 -16.79 -18.95 9.92
N PHE A 257 -15.95 -19.53 9.07
CA PHE A 257 -16.25 -19.78 7.66
C PHE A 257 -16.45 -21.27 7.40
N LEU A 258 -17.50 -21.59 6.66
CA LEU A 258 -17.80 -22.92 6.18
C LEU A 258 -17.17 -23.18 4.81
N ASN A 259 -16.82 -24.43 4.56
CA ASN A 259 -16.64 -24.95 3.20
C ASN A 259 -17.88 -25.74 2.75
N LYS A 260 -17.85 -26.28 1.53
CA LYS A 260 -18.96 -27.08 0.96
C LYS A 260 -19.37 -28.28 1.82
N ASP A 261 -18.43 -28.85 2.59
CA ASP A 261 -18.63 -30.02 3.45
C ASP A 261 -19.05 -29.60 4.87
N LYS A 262 -19.38 -28.32 5.07
CA LYS A 262 -19.76 -27.69 6.35
C LYS A 262 -18.67 -27.78 7.42
N GLN A 263 -17.40 -27.89 7.01
CA GLN A 263 -16.28 -27.80 7.94
C GLN A 263 -16.01 -26.33 8.28
N GLU A 264 -15.89 -26.07 9.57
CA GLU A 264 -15.69 -24.73 10.12
C GLU A 264 -14.20 -24.42 10.31
N LYS A 265 -13.80 -23.19 9.97
CA LYS A 265 -12.56 -22.59 10.46
C LYS A 265 -12.80 -21.15 10.86
N SER A 266 -12.27 -20.76 12.01
CA SER A 266 -12.26 -19.36 12.42
C SER A 266 -11.29 -18.55 11.56
N LEU A 267 -11.54 -17.25 11.46
CA LEU A 267 -10.69 -16.31 10.76
C LEU A 267 -9.27 -16.34 11.34
N TYR A 268 -9.15 -16.43 12.67
CA TYR A 268 -7.86 -16.60 13.32
C TYR A 268 -7.11 -17.85 12.83
N ALA A 269 -7.76 -19.01 12.81
CA ALA A 269 -7.15 -20.27 12.37
C ALA A 269 -6.78 -20.27 10.88
N ILE A 270 -7.56 -19.58 10.03
CA ILE A 270 -7.25 -19.43 8.60
C ILE A 270 -5.96 -18.63 8.41
N PHE A 271 -5.77 -17.56 9.18
CA PHE A 271 -4.61 -16.67 9.01
C PHE A 271 -3.37 -17.07 9.80
N SER A 272 -3.49 -17.92 10.83
CA SER A 272 -2.34 -18.40 11.61
C SER A 272 -1.32 -19.14 10.74
N ASP A 273 -1.79 -19.81 9.69
CA ASP A 273 -0.96 -20.59 8.75
C ASP A 273 -0.41 -19.73 7.60
N THR A 274 -0.82 -18.47 7.50
CA THR A 274 -0.35 -17.55 6.45
C THR A 274 0.89 -16.78 6.88
N VAL A 275 1.60 -16.20 5.91
CA VAL A 275 2.72 -15.28 6.18
C VAL A 275 2.33 -14.05 7.03
N PHE A 276 1.04 -13.74 7.14
CA PHE A 276 0.55 -12.63 7.95
C PHE A 276 0.46 -12.99 9.43
N GLY A 277 0.23 -14.27 9.78
CA GLY A 277 0.06 -14.79 11.13
C GLY A 277 -1.19 -14.28 11.89
N LYS A 278 -1.73 -13.12 11.50
CA LYS A 278 -2.97 -12.53 12.03
C LYS A 278 -3.83 -11.99 10.88
N PRO A 279 -5.16 -12.05 11.00
CA PRO A 279 -6.05 -11.45 10.00
C PRO A 279 -5.88 -9.93 9.90
N PRO A 280 -5.90 -9.36 8.69
CA PRO A 280 -5.97 -7.92 8.51
C PRO A 280 -7.35 -7.37 8.93
N ALA A 281 -7.42 -6.08 9.23
CA ALA A 281 -8.67 -5.43 9.59
C ALA A 281 -9.73 -5.61 8.49
N ALA A 282 -10.98 -5.85 8.89
CA ALA A 282 -12.13 -6.12 8.03
C ALA A 282 -11.99 -7.39 7.14
N ALA A 283 -11.02 -8.28 7.40
CA ALA A 283 -11.06 -9.62 6.82
C ALA A 283 -12.34 -10.34 7.26
N GLY A 284 -13.02 -10.98 6.32
CA GLY A 284 -14.33 -11.61 6.54
C GLY A 284 -15.54 -10.75 6.23
N GLU A 285 -15.35 -9.44 6.02
CA GLU A 285 -16.43 -8.51 5.66
C GLU A 285 -16.60 -8.29 4.15
N CYS A 286 -15.84 -9.01 3.32
CA CYS A 286 -15.92 -8.93 1.86
C CYS A 286 -17.17 -9.61 1.32
N ALA A 287 -17.60 -9.22 0.11
CA ALA A 287 -18.84 -9.72 -0.49
C ALA A 287 -18.79 -11.23 -0.76
N THR A 288 -17.75 -11.72 -1.44
CA THR A 288 -17.63 -13.15 -1.79
C THR A 288 -17.68 -14.11 -0.59
N PRO A 289 -16.92 -13.91 0.50
CA PRO A 289 -17.04 -14.77 1.68
C PRO A 289 -18.45 -14.79 2.29
N LYS A 290 -19.16 -13.65 2.35
CA LYS A 290 -20.56 -13.60 2.84
C LYS A 290 -21.50 -14.44 1.95
N LEU A 291 -21.34 -14.32 0.64
CA LEU A 291 -22.14 -15.07 -0.34
C LEU A 291 -21.95 -16.58 -0.20
N LEU A 292 -20.71 -17.04 -0.15
CA LEU A 292 -20.39 -18.46 0.01
C LEU A 292 -20.84 -19.00 1.37
N GLN A 293 -20.67 -18.22 2.43
CA GLN A 293 -21.12 -18.61 3.77
C GLN A 293 -22.63 -18.86 3.79
N TYR A 294 -23.40 -17.92 3.23
CA TYR A 294 -24.85 -18.08 3.13
C TYR A 294 -25.24 -19.29 2.29
N ALA A 295 -24.59 -19.48 1.14
CA ALA A 295 -24.84 -20.62 0.25
C ALA A 295 -24.62 -21.96 0.97
N PHE A 296 -23.49 -22.11 1.69
CA PHE A 296 -23.19 -23.36 2.40
C PHE A 296 -24.10 -23.60 3.61
N LEU A 297 -24.49 -22.55 4.36
CA LEU A 297 -25.46 -22.65 5.45
C LEU A 297 -26.80 -23.21 4.97
N HIS A 298 -27.26 -22.77 3.79
CA HIS A 298 -28.56 -23.12 3.23
C HIS A 298 -28.50 -24.29 2.23
N GLY A 299 -27.32 -24.91 2.06
CA GLY A 299 -27.15 -26.06 1.17
C GLY A 299 -27.28 -25.74 -0.33
N HIS A 300 -27.08 -24.48 -0.70
CA HIS A 300 -27.05 -24.06 -2.10
C HIS A 300 -25.71 -24.42 -2.75
N THR A 301 -25.74 -24.78 -4.03
CA THR A 301 -24.53 -25.11 -4.79
C THR A 301 -24.02 -23.86 -5.52
N PRO A 302 -22.83 -23.33 -5.18
CA PRO A 302 -22.22 -22.21 -5.90
C PRO A 302 -21.84 -22.61 -7.33
N ILE A 303 -22.10 -21.73 -8.30
CA ILE A 303 -21.83 -21.97 -9.73
C ILE A 303 -20.79 -20.99 -10.26
N ALA A 304 -21.00 -19.69 -10.05
CA ALA A 304 -20.11 -18.63 -10.53
C ALA A 304 -20.25 -17.38 -9.66
N MET A 305 -19.20 -16.58 -9.57
CA MET A 305 -19.20 -15.32 -8.83
C MET A 305 -18.71 -14.16 -9.69
N ALA A 306 -19.13 -12.94 -9.32
CA ALA A 306 -18.50 -11.72 -9.79
C ALA A 306 -18.61 -10.63 -8.70
N GLU A 307 -17.58 -9.80 -8.59
CA GLU A 307 -17.58 -8.61 -7.73
C GLU A 307 -17.40 -7.36 -8.59
N PHE A 308 -18.03 -6.24 -8.22
CA PHE A 308 -17.88 -4.97 -8.92
C PHE A 308 -17.90 -3.77 -7.98
N TRP A 309 -17.25 -2.70 -8.41
CA TRP A 309 -17.20 -1.46 -7.65
C TRP A 309 -18.38 -0.55 -7.97
N TRP A 310 -19.00 0.01 -6.93
CA TRP A 310 -20.10 0.94 -7.04
C TRP A 310 -19.79 2.24 -6.27
N GLY A 311 -19.65 3.35 -7.00
CA GLY A 311 -19.48 4.68 -6.45
C GLY A 311 -18.15 5.31 -6.86
N ALA A 312 -17.85 6.45 -6.26
CA ALA A 312 -16.57 7.14 -6.43
C ALA A 312 -15.41 6.28 -5.90
N PRO A 313 -14.22 6.36 -6.53
CA PRO A 313 -13.03 5.67 -6.04
C PRO A 313 -12.55 6.23 -4.69
N PRO A 314 -11.89 5.40 -3.87
CA PRO A 314 -11.12 5.92 -2.74
C PRO A 314 -9.85 6.63 -3.27
N LYS A 315 -9.39 7.67 -2.57
CA LYS A 315 -8.21 8.48 -2.98
C LYS A 315 -6.90 7.70 -3.14
N SER A 316 -6.82 6.48 -2.58
CA SER A 316 -5.61 5.66 -2.59
C SER A 316 -5.57 4.62 -3.70
N GLU A 317 -6.73 4.16 -4.19
CA GLU A 317 -6.82 3.05 -5.14
C GLU A 317 -7.51 3.48 -6.43
N ILE A 318 -7.26 2.73 -7.50
CA ILE A 318 -7.96 2.92 -8.77
C ILE A 318 -9.20 2.03 -8.75
N ARG A 319 -10.37 2.67 -8.62
CA ARG A 319 -11.66 2.01 -8.74
C ARG A 319 -12.52 2.76 -9.75
N LYS A 320 -13.26 2.01 -10.57
CA LYS A 320 -14.18 2.56 -11.56
C LYS A 320 -15.57 2.03 -11.28
N HIS A 321 -16.53 2.95 -11.19
CA HIS A 321 -17.93 2.61 -11.04
C HIS A 321 -18.38 1.62 -12.14
N LYS A 322 -19.09 0.56 -11.74
CA LYS A 322 -19.56 -0.58 -12.54
C LYS A 322 -18.48 -1.54 -13.06
N GLN A 323 -17.20 -1.23 -12.85
CA GLN A 323 -16.11 -2.13 -13.22
C GLN A 323 -16.11 -3.32 -12.27
N PHE A 324 -16.02 -4.54 -12.82
CA PHE A 324 -15.86 -5.72 -12.00
C PHE A 324 -14.40 -5.79 -11.46
N TYR A 325 -14.16 -6.53 -10.38
CA TYR A 325 -12.82 -6.76 -9.81
C TYR A 325 -12.71 -8.20 -9.28
N PRO A 326 -11.50 -8.80 -9.25
CA PRO A 326 -11.29 -10.08 -8.60
C PRO A 326 -11.34 -9.95 -7.08
N ALA A 327 -11.54 -11.07 -6.38
CA ALA A 327 -11.45 -11.12 -4.94
C ALA A 327 -10.04 -10.75 -4.46
N CYS A 328 -9.95 -10.00 -3.36
CA CYS A 328 -8.65 -9.53 -2.87
C CYS A 328 -7.74 -10.69 -2.41
N THR A 329 -6.46 -10.59 -2.76
CA THR A 329 -5.46 -11.64 -2.48
C THR A 329 -4.96 -11.68 -1.02
N GLY A 330 -5.11 -10.59 -0.27
CA GLY A 330 -4.61 -10.47 1.11
C GLY A 330 -5.66 -10.86 2.14
N LYS A 331 -6.92 -10.47 1.94
CA LYS A 331 -8.02 -10.79 2.87
C LYS A 331 -8.85 -11.99 2.43
N CYS A 332 -9.33 -11.99 1.18
CA CYS A 332 -10.23 -13.04 0.71
C CYS A 332 -9.49 -14.33 0.40
N LYS A 333 -8.29 -14.29 -0.22
CA LYS A 333 -7.63 -15.52 -0.68
C LYS A 333 -7.47 -16.61 0.39
N PRO A 334 -6.93 -16.33 1.60
CA PRO A 334 -6.83 -17.37 2.63
C PRO A 334 -8.19 -17.94 3.05
N ILE A 335 -9.21 -17.07 3.12
CA ILE A 335 -10.57 -17.47 3.48
C ILE A 335 -11.15 -18.37 2.39
N LEU A 336 -11.05 -17.94 1.13
CA LEU A 336 -11.58 -18.67 -0.03
C LEU A 336 -10.85 -19.99 -0.29
N GLU A 337 -9.55 -20.09 0.02
CA GLU A 337 -8.81 -21.36 -0.03
C GLU A 337 -9.44 -22.41 0.90
N HIS A 338 -9.93 -22.02 2.08
CA HIS A 338 -10.72 -22.90 2.95
C HIS A 338 -12.12 -23.13 2.40
N MET A 339 -12.86 -22.07 2.10
CA MET A 339 -14.27 -22.16 1.70
C MET A 339 -14.50 -22.96 0.41
N LEU A 340 -13.57 -22.87 -0.54
CA LEU A 340 -13.63 -23.56 -1.83
C LEU A 340 -12.94 -24.93 -1.81
N GLN A 341 -12.47 -25.40 -0.66
CA GLN A 341 -11.86 -26.72 -0.54
C GLN A 341 -12.82 -27.81 -1.04
N GLY A 342 -12.35 -28.62 -1.99
CA GLY A 342 -13.13 -29.69 -2.61
C GLY A 342 -14.10 -29.23 -3.71
N ILE A 343 -14.15 -27.95 -4.06
CA ILE A 343 -14.82 -27.44 -5.26
C ILE A 343 -13.82 -27.43 -6.41
N GLU A 344 -14.20 -27.99 -7.56
CA GLU A 344 -13.38 -27.89 -8.76
C GLU A 344 -13.41 -26.45 -9.29
N LEU A 345 -12.23 -25.86 -9.43
CA LEU A 345 -12.04 -24.51 -9.95
C LEU A 345 -11.60 -24.55 -11.41
N GLU A 346 -11.96 -23.52 -12.17
CA GLU A 346 -11.33 -23.24 -13.46
C GLU A 346 -9.80 -23.14 -13.32
N GLN A 347 -9.10 -23.36 -14.44
CA GLN A 347 -7.64 -23.32 -14.46
C GLN A 347 -7.14 -21.96 -13.94
N ASN A 348 -6.17 -21.99 -13.02
CA ASN A 348 -5.57 -20.80 -12.47
C ASN A 348 -4.74 -20.10 -13.58
N PRO A 349 -5.15 -18.92 -14.07
CA PRO A 349 -4.48 -18.24 -15.18
C PRO A 349 -3.06 -17.78 -14.81
N PHE A 350 -2.74 -17.68 -13.52
CA PHE A 350 -1.39 -17.34 -13.06
C PHE A 350 -0.35 -18.45 -13.27
N LEU A 351 -0.79 -19.66 -13.64
CA LEU A 351 0.10 -20.77 -14.02
C LEU A 351 0.50 -20.72 -15.50
N ASP A 352 -0.20 -19.91 -16.30
CA ASP A 352 0.07 -19.80 -17.73
C ASP A 352 1.37 -19.03 -17.94
N ASN A 353 2.19 -19.48 -18.90
CA ASN A 353 3.43 -18.81 -19.29
C ASN A 353 3.23 -18.06 -20.63
N PRO A 354 2.73 -16.81 -20.62
CA PRO A 354 2.50 -16.06 -21.85
C PRO A 354 3.80 -15.71 -22.61
N GLY A 355 4.96 -15.93 -22.01
CA GLY A 355 6.27 -15.73 -22.63
C GLY A 355 6.80 -16.96 -23.39
N GLN A 356 6.24 -18.15 -23.20
CA GLN A 356 6.84 -19.44 -23.60
C GLN A 356 7.36 -19.46 -25.04
N ASP A 357 6.53 -19.05 -26.00
CA ASP A 357 6.85 -19.12 -27.44
C ASP A 357 7.48 -17.84 -28.00
N LYS A 358 7.69 -16.81 -27.17
CA LYS A 358 8.24 -15.52 -27.62
C LYS A 358 9.76 -15.61 -27.69
N LYS A 359 10.40 -15.05 -28.72
CA LYS A 359 11.87 -14.99 -28.79
C LYS A 359 12.40 -13.83 -27.93
N LEU A 360 13.53 -14.05 -27.25
CA LEU A 360 14.28 -12.98 -26.59
C LEU A 360 15.34 -12.45 -27.56
N GLU A 361 15.19 -11.22 -28.02
CA GLU A 361 16.10 -10.62 -28.99
C GLU A 361 17.25 -9.91 -28.28
N VAL A 362 18.46 -10.11 -28.78
CA VAL A 362 19.67 -9.42 -28.31
C VAL A 362 19.88 -8.18 -29.15
N VAL A 363 19.90 -7.01 -28.52
CA VAL A 363 20.13 -5.70 -29.16
C VAL A 363 21.61 -5.37 -29.19
N TYR A 364 22.32 -5.69 -28.11
CA TYR A 364 23.76 -5.47 -27.96
C TYR A 364 24.35 -6.48 -26.99
N GLU A 365 25.58 -6.92 -27.24
CA GLU A 365 26.31 -7.80 -26.35
C GLU A 365 27.81 -7.53 -26.45
N ASP A 366 28.49 -7.50 -25.29
CA ASP A 366 29.94 -7.53 -25.18
C ASP A 366 30.38 -8.44 -24.00
N ASP A 367 31.64 -8.33 -23.58
CA ASP A 367 32.17 -9.11 -22.45
C ASP A 367 31.61 -8.67 -21.08
N SER A 368 31.11 -7.45 -20.97
CA SER A 368 30.66 -6.81 -19.73
C SER A 368 29.16 -6.99 -19.48
N PHE A 369 28.32 -6.82 -20.50
CA PHE A 369 26.86 -6.86 -20.38
C PHE A 369 26.17 -7.24 -21.69
N ILE A 370 24.86 -7.49 -21.57
CA ILE A 370 23.94 -7.70 -22.70
C ILE A 370 22.75 -6.76 -22.55
N VAL A 371 22.26 -6.22 -23.66
CA VAL A 371 21.00 -5.49 -23.77
C VAL A 371 20.06 -6.31 -24.63
N VAL A 372 18.89 -6.62 -24.08
CA VAL A 372 17.86 -7.41 -24.76
C VAL A 372 16.60 -6.59 -24.96
N ASN A 373 15.89 -6.88 -26.05
CA ASN A 373 14.51 -6.44 -26.25
C ASN A 373 13.58 -7.50 -25.64
N LYS A 374 13.11 -7.25 -24.42
CA LYS A 374 12.22 -8.17 -23.72
C LYS A 374 10.83 -8.14 -24.36
N PRO A 375 10.26 -9.27 -24.81
CA PRO A 375 8.88 -9.29 -25.27
C PRO A 375 7.90 -9.07 -24.11
N SER A 376 6.71 -8.52 -24.42
CA SER A 376 5.60 -8.44 -23.47
C SER A 376 5.15 -9.87 -23.09
N GLY A 377 4.83 -10.11 -21.82
CA GLY A 377 4.44 -11.43 -21.29
C GLY A 377 5.59 -12.25 -20.72
N LEU A 378 6.85 -11.94 -21.02
CA LEU A 378 8.00 -12.62 -20.41
C LEU A 378 8.41 -11.94 -19.09
N LEU A 379 8.64 -12.71 -18.03
CA LEU A 379 9.14 -12.18 -16.77
C LEU A 379 10.60 -11.69 -16.90
N SER A 380 10.98 -10.65 -16.15
CA SER A 380 12.40 -10.24 -16.07
C SER A 380 13.23 -11.20 -15.21
N VAL A 381 12.61 -11.73 -14.14
CA VAL A 381 13.20 -12.67 -13.18
C VAL A 381 12.20 -13.78 -12.87
N PRO A 382 12.63 -14.98 -12.45
CA PRO A 382 11.72 -16.09 -12.18
C PRO A 382 10.66 -15.72 -11.14
N GLY A 383 9.42 -16.11 -11.41
CA GLY A 383 8.29 -15.97 -10.48
C GLY A 383 8.19 -17.14 -9.52
N ILE A 384 7.08 -17.20 -8.76
CA ILE A 384 6.79 -18.33 -7.88
C ILE A 384 6.30 -19.53 -8.71
N ALA A 385 5.31 -19.32 -9.57
CA ALA A 385 4.72 -20.37 -10.42
C ALA A 385 5.47 -20.54 -11.75
N VAL A 386 5.71 -19.43 -12.45
CA VAL A 386 6.37 -19.44 -13.77
C VAL A 386 7.86 -19.10 -13.61
N GLN A 387 8.73 -20.04 -13.99
CA GLN A 387 10.19 -19.88 -13.90
C GLN A 387 10.81 -19.27 -15.17
N ASP A 388 10.09 -19.32 -16.30
CA ASP A 388 10.56 -18.76 -17.56
C ASP A 388 10.67 -17.23 -17.50
N SER A 389 11.85 -16.71 -17.78
CA SER A 389 12.19 -15.30 -17.62
C SER A 389 13.42 -14.93 -18.46
N VAL A 390 13.68 -13.63 -18.61
CA VAL A 390 14.93 -13.13 -19.21
C VAL A 390 16.14 -13.73 -18.50
N TYR A 391 16.15 -13.75 -17.17
CA TYR A 391 17.23 -14.34 -16.39
C TYR A 391 17.47 -15.81 -16.74
N THR A 392 16.44 -16.67 -16.69
CA THR A 392 16.61 -18.12 -16.95
C THR A 392 16.98 -18.41 -18.40
N ARG A 393 16.48 -17.63 -19.36
CA ARG A 393 16.85 -17.76 -20.77
C ARG A 393 18.29 -17.31 -21.04
N LEU A 394 18.74 -16.23 -20.42
CA LEU A 394 20.13 -15.79 -20.51
C LEU A 394 21.07 -16.75 -19.80
N GLN A 395 20.66 -17.32 -18.66
CA GLN A 395 21.44 -18.34 -17.96
C GLN A 395 21.68 -19.56 -18.87
N TYR A 396 20.65 -20.00 -19.59
CA TYR A 396 20.79 -21.06 -20.60
C TYR A 396 21.72 -20.63 -21.75
N LEU A 397 21.57 -19.41 -22.28
CA LEU A 397 22.38 -18.88 -23.38
C LEU A 397 23.86 -18.74 -23.00
N PHE A 398 24.15 -18.31 -21.78
CA PHE A 398 25.49 -18.06 -21.27
C PHE A 398 26.21 -19.31 -20.77
N GLY A 399 25.47 -20.36 -20.43
CA GLY A 399 26.01 -21.62 -19.89
C GLY A 399 26.63 -21.44 -18.51
N ASN A 400 27.93 -21.11 -18.47
CA ASN A 400 28.71 -21.01 -17.22
C ASN A 400 28.76 -19.59 -16.63
N ILE A 401 28.32 -18.58 -17.37
CA ILE A 401 28.30 -17.19 -16.90
C ILE A 401 26.92 -16.91 -16.27
N GLU A 402 26.94 -16.57 -14.99
CA GLU A 402 25.72 -16.22 -14.25
C GLU A 402 25.22 -14.82 -14.65
N PRO A 403 24.00 -14.68 -15.21
CA PRO A 403 23.43 -13.38 -15.56
C PRO A 403 23.12 -12.55 -14.31
N LEU A 404 23.60 -11.31 -14.24
CA LEU A 404 23.40 -10.43 -13.10
C LEU A 404 22.39 -9.33 -13.44
N ILE A 405 21.18 -9.45 -12.89
CA ILE A 405 20.08 -8.50 -13.12
C ILE A 405 20.37 -7.16 -12.42
N ILE A 406 20.31 -6.07 -13.20
CA ILE A 406 20.55 -4.70 -12.72
C ILE A 406 19.23 -4.00 -12.40
N HIS A 407 18.26 -4.12 -13.30
CA HIS A 407 16.91 -3.56 -13.19
C HIS A 407 15.90 -4.54 -13.76
N ARG A 408 14.60 -4.22 -13.67
CA ARG A 408 13.52 -5.10 -14.12
C ARG A 408 12.44 -4.31 -14.84
N LEU A 409 11.83 -4.97 -15.83
CA LEU A 409 10.56 -4.58 -16.43
C LEU A 409 9.43 -5.45 -15.85
N ASP A 410 8.22 -4.91 -15.83
CA ASP A 410 7.04 -5.71 -15.51
C ASP A 410 6.83 -6.80 -16.58
N MET A 411 6.14 -7.88 -16.22
CA MET A 411 5.89 -9.00 -17.14
C MET A 411 5.27 -8.51 -18.45
N ALA A 412 4.24 -7.68 -18.35
CA ALA A 412 3.49 -7.15 -19.49
C ALA A 412 4.23 -6.02 -20.25
N THR A 413 5.25 -5.38 -19.67
CA THR A 413 6.02 -4.32 -20.33
C THR A 413 7.03 -4.92 -21.31
N SER A 414 7.13 -4.41 -22.53
CA SER A 414 8.17 -4.82 -23.49
C SER A 414 9.34 -3.83 -23.53
N GLY A 415 10.43 -4.17 -24.22
CA GLY A 415 11.52 -3.25 -24.55
C GLY A 415 12.84 -3.52 -23.85
N LEU A 416 13.71 -2.50 -23.83
CA LEU A 416 15.11 -2.57 -23.46
C LEU A 416 15.34 -2.96 -21.99
N LEU A 417 16.12 -4.02 -21.78
CA LEU A 417 16.57 -4.49 -20.47
C LEU A 417 18.07 -4.80 -20.53
N VAL A 418 18.84 -4.28 -19.58
CA VAL A 418 20.29 -4.52 -19.49
C VAL A 418 20.58 -5.51 -18.36
N VAL A 419 21.42 -6.50 -18.67
CA VAL A 419 21.86 -7.55 -17.75
C VAL A 419 23.38 -7.63 -17.80
N ALA A 420 24.03 -7.61 -16.63
CA ALA A 420 25.48 -7.70 -16.57
C ALA A 420 25.96 -9.16 -16.68
N LYS A 421 27.09 -9.35 -17.35
CA LYS A 421 27.81 -10.64 -17.45
C LYS A 421 28.93 -10.76 -16.41
N THR A 422 29.39 -9.63 -15.86
CA THR A 422 30.44 -9.57 -14.83
C THR A 422 30.00 -8.82 -13.58
N LYS A 423 30.62 -9.12 -12.43
CA LYS A 423 30.32 -8.47 -11.15
C LYS A 423 30.71 -6.99 -11.17
N GLU A 424 31.77 -6.67 -11.90
CA GLU A 424 32.29 -5.31 -12.09
C GLU A 424 31.28 -4.47 -12.88
N ALA A 425 30.77 -4.98 -14.00
CA ALA A 425 29.74 -4.32 -14.78
C ALA A 425 28.44 -4.16 -13.98
N HIS A 426 28.02 -5.19 -13.25
CA HIS A 426 26.84 -5.13 -12.38
C HIS A 426 26.96 -4.00 -11.36
N LYS A 427 28.06 -3.95 -10.60
CA LYS A 427 28.29 -2.93 -9.58
C LYS A 427 28.34 -1.52 -10.14
N ASP A 428 28.97 -1.33 -11.31
CA ASP A 428 29.09 0.00 -11.92
C ASP A 428 27.76 0.50 -12.49
N ILE A 429 27.10 -0.31 -13.33
CA ILE A 429 25.83 0.08 -13.96
C ILE A 429 24.74 0.23 -12.88
N GLN A 430 24.67 -0.68 -11.88
CA GLN A 430 23.73 -0.53 -10.75
C GLN A 430 23.95 0.78 -10.00
N ARG A 431 25.22 1.22 -9.81
CA ARG A 431 25.52 2.53 -9.21
C ARG A 431 24.96 3.67 -10.05
N GLN A 432 25.01 3.59 -11.38
CA GLN A 432 24.43 4.60 -12.27
C GLN A 432 22.90 4.69 -12.12
N PHE A 433 22.21 3.55 -11.99
CA PHE A 433 20.77 3.52 -11.67
C PHE A 433 20.47 4.15 -10.31
N ILE A 434 21.25 3.84 -9.28
CA ILE A 434 21.10 4.41 -7.92
C ILE A 434 21.32 5.92 -7.94
N LYS A 435 22.34 6.39 -8.68
CA LYS A 435 22.67 7.81 -8.87
C LYS A 435 21.74 8.53 -9.85
N ARG A 436 20.85 7.80 -10.53
CA ARG A 436 19.90 8.32 -11.54
C ARG A 436 20.59 9.03 -12.71
N THR A 437 21.77 8.56 -13.10
CA THR A 437 22.47 9.05 -14.29
C THR A 437 22.08 8.31 -15.56
N VAL A 438 21.32 7.21 -15.43
CA VAL A 438 20.77 6.45 -16.56
C VAL A 438 19.54 7.18 -17.11
N ASN A 439 19.54 7.42 -18.41
CA ASN A 439 18.40 8.01 -19.11
C ASN A 439 17.52 6.88 -19.67
N LYS A 440 16.21 6.97 -19.40
CA LYS A 440 15.22 5.97 -19.81
C LYS A 440 14.02 6.69 -20.37
N ARG A 441 13.56 6.26 -21.54
CA ARG A 441 12.29 6.71 -22.12
C ARG A 441 11.42 5.50 -22.38
N TYR A 442 10.15 5.62 -22.02
CA TYR A 442 9.12 4.64 -22.35
C TYR A 442 8.13 5.29 -23.31
N THR A 443 7.60 4.50 -24.25
CA THR A 443 6.44 4.87 -25.05
C THR A 443 5.21 4.18 -24.47
N ALA A 444 4.10 4.91 -24.32
CA ALA A 444 2.85 4.35 -23.85
C ALA A 444 1.66 4.88 -24.65
N LEU A 445 0.63 4.04 -24.82
CA LEU A 445 -0.67 4.45 -25.35
C LEU A 445 -1.66 4.56 -24.19
N LEU A 446 -2.21 5.76 -23.97
CA LEU A 446 -3.17 6.04 -22.90
C LEU A 446 -4.60 5.93 -23.43
N SER A 447 -5.50 5.41 -22.60
CA SER A 447 -6.90 5.10 -22.95
C SER A 447 -7.84 6.32 -23.00
N LYS A 448 -7.30 7.54 -22.97
CA LYS A 448 -8.06 8.79 -23.05
C LYS A 448 -7.26 9.84 -23.82
N VAL A 449 -7.97 10.86 -24.29
CA VAL A 449 -7.36 12.08 -24.82
C VAL A 449 -6.83 12.94 -23.68
N ILE A 450 -5.54 13.29 -23.73
CA ILE A 450 -4.88 14.16 -22.76
C ILE A 450 -4.59 15.50 -23.44
N GLU A 451 -5.24 16.55 -22.95
CA GLU A 451 -5.12 17.91 -23.53
C GLU A 451 -3.73 18.50 -23.33
N GLN A 452 -3.07 18.19 -22.21
CA GLN A 452 -1.76 18.75 -21.90
C GLN A 452 -0.66 18.17 -22.82
N GLU A 453 0.30 19.00 -23.21
CA GLU A 453 1.45 18.59 -24.04
C GLU A 453 2.50 17.79 -23.26
N GLY A 454 2.48 17.87 -21.92
CA GLY A 454 3.42 17.19 -21.04
C GLY A 454 3.35 17.73 -19.62
N GLY A 455 4.13 17.12 -18.73
CA GLY A 455 4.18 17.53 -17.33
C GLY A 455 5.04 16.63 -16.46
N GLU A 456 4.91 16.80 -15.15
CA GLU A 456 5.52 15.98 -14.12
C GLU A 456 4.42 15.42 -13.20
N ILE A 457 4.51 14.13 -12.86
CA ILE A 457 3.62 13.47 -11.91
C ILE A 457 4.47 13.05 -10.71
N THR A 458 4.12 13.58 -9.53
CA THR A 458 4.76 13.23 -8.26
C THR A 458 3.73 12.66 -7.29
N LEU A 459 3.52 11.35 -7.37
CA LEU A 459 2.64 10.60 -6.46
C LEU A 459 3.44 9.53 -5.71
N PRO A 460 3.43 9.50 -4.37
CA PRO A 460 4.13 8.49 -3.59
C PRO A 460 3.42 7.13 -3.68
N LEU A 461 4.19 6.07 -3.94
CA LEU A 461 3.65 4.73 -4.22
C LEU A 461 4.12 3.69 -3.20
N ARG A 462 3.24 2.74 -2.89
CA ARG A 462 3.60 1.51 -2.18
C ARG A 462 2.83 0.32 -2.74
N GLY A 463 3.28 -0.89 -2.41
CA GLY A 463 2.54 -2.10 -2.70
C GLY A 463 1.19 -2.11 -1.99
N ASP A 464 0.16 -2.53 -2.72
CA ASP A 464 -1.12 -2.89 -2.14
C ASP A 464 -0.95 -4.25 -1.46
N LEU A 465 -1.09 -4.27 -0.13
CA LEU A 465 -0.93 -5.49 0.66
C LEU A 465 -2.12 -6.43 0.50
N ASP A 466 -3.29 -5.88 0.17
CA ASP A 466 -4.53 -6.63 0.03
C ASP A 466 -4.68 -7.17 -1.40
N ASN A 467 -4.07 -6.53 -2.41
CA ASN A 467 -4.23 -6.90 -3.81
C ASN A 467 -2.89 -7.07 -4.55
N ARG A 468 -1.90 -7.75 -3.96
CA ARG A 468 -0.62 -7.99 -4.64
C ARG A 468 -0.83 -8.72 -5.98
N PRO A 469 -0.12 -8.33 -7.06
CA PRO A 469 1.04 -7.43 -7.11
C PRO A 469 0.71 -5.94 -7.31
N SER A 470 -0.55 -5.53 -7.23
CA SER A 470 -0.96 -4.13 -7.41
C SER A 470 -0.27 -3.17 -6.44
N GLN A 471 -0.34 -1.89 -6.81
CA GLN A 471 0.27 -0.77 -6.12
C GLN A 471 -0.81 0.27 -5.89
N LEU A 472 -0.59 1.16 -4.93
CA LEU A 472 -1.53 2.20 -4.57
C LEU A 472 -0.80 3.51 -4.25
N VAL A 473 -1.52 4.64 -4.32
CA VAL A 473 -1.00 5.95 -3.91
C VAL A 473 -1.14 6.08 -2.39
N CYS A 474 -0.05 6.41 -1.71
CA CYS A 474 -0.05 6.55 -0.25
C CYS A 474 0.87 7.68 0.19
N PHE A 475 0.29 8.75 0.72
CA PHE A 475 1.06 9.91 1.18
C PHE A 475 1.77 9.69 2.51
N GLU A 476 1.30 8.72 3.32
CA GLU A 476 1.86 8.43 4.64
C GLU A 476 3.09 7.50 4.56
N PHE A 477 2.96 6.37 3.87
CA PHE A 477 3.99 5.32 3.81
C PHE A 477 4.55 5.09 2.39
N GLY A 478 4.03 5.78 1.39
CA GLY A 478 4.47 5.63 0.00
C GLY A 478 5.86 6.20 -0.23
N LYS A 479 6.65 5.51 -1.05
CA LYS A 479 7.94 6.02 -1.50
C LYS A 479 7.71 7.05 -2.59
N LYS A 480 8.37 8.21 -2.50
CA LYS A 480 8.35 9.23 -3.55
C LYS A 480 8.63 8.60 -4.92
N ALA A 481 7.75 8.86 -5.87
CA ALA A 481 7.86 8.46 -7.26
C ALA A 481 7.62 9.67 -8.17
N VAL A 482 8.48 9.87 -9.17
CA VAL A 482 8.48 11.04 -10.05
C VAL A 482 8.63 10.59 -11.50
N THR A 483 7.71 11.03 -12.35
CA THR A 483 7.67 10.73 -13.79
C THR A 483 7.46 12.03 -14.56
N HIS A 484 8.35 12.33 -15.51
CA HIS A 484 8.06 13.33 -16.54
C HIS A 484 7.41 12.66 -17.73
N TRP A 485 6.57 13.39 -18.44
CA TRP A 485 5.87 12.86 -19.60
C TRP A 485 5.62 13.93 -20.65
N LYS A 486 5.44 13.51 -21.90
CA LYS A 486 5.17 14.39 -23.04
C LYS A 486 4.27 13.69 -24.05
N THR A 487 3.30 14.40 -24.59
CA THR A 487 2.44 13.93 -25.67
C THR A 487 3.22 13.85 -26.99
N ILE A 488 2.98 12.79 -27.74
CA ILE A 488 3.59 12.52 -29.05
C ILE A 488 2.53 12.57 -30.15
N GLU A 489 1.41 11.89 -29.92
CA GLU A 489 0.31 11.82 -30.87
C GLU A 489 -1.02 11.74 -30.12
N ARG A 490 -2.05 12.40 -30.65
CA ARG A 490 -3.44 12.28 -30.18
C ARG A 490 -4.28 11.67 -31.28
N LYS A 491 -5.07 10.66 -30.93
CA LYS A 491 -6.12 10.06 -31.75
C LYS A 491 -7.47 10.29 -31.06
N GLU A 492 -8.57 9.89 -31.69
CA GLU A 492 -9.93 10.18 -31.22
C GLU A 492 -10.16 9.80 -29.75
N ASP A 493 -9.73 8.59 -29.34
CA ASP A 493 -9.95 8.08 -27.98
C ASP A 493 -8.66 7.80 -27.18
N THR A 494 -7.48 8.04 -27.77
CA THR A 494 -6.21 7.65 -27.18
C THR A 494 -5.12 8.70 -27.34
N THR A 495 -4.15 8.70 -26.42
CA THR A 495 -2.98 9.59 -26.49
C THR A 495 -1.70 8.76 -26.39
N LYS A 496 -0.82 8.87 -27.39
CA LYS A 496 0.53 8.31 -27.33
C LYS A 496 1.44 9.29 -26.61
N VAL A 497 2.12 8.82 -25.57
CA VAL A 497 3.00 9.64 -24.74
C VAL A 497 4.38 8.99 -24.60
N HIS A 498 5.37 9.83 -24.34
CA HIS A 498 6.63 9.41 -23.78
C HIS A 498 6.64 9.63 -22.26
N PHE A 499 7.23 8.69 -21.54
CA PHE A 499 7.49 8.77 -20.10
C PHE A 499 8.98 8.69 -19.80
N TRP A 500 9.46 9.57 -18.91
CA TRP A 500 10.81 9.57 -18.35
C TRP A 500 10.72 9.37 -16.82
N PRO A 501 10.82 8.12 -16.34
CA PRO A 501 10.76 7.83 -14.91
C PRO A 501 12.09 8.16 -14.21
N HIS A 502 12.10 9.25 -13.43
CA HIS A 502 13.25 9.65 -12.61
C HIS A 502 13.50 8.70 -11.44
N THR A 503 12.42 8.11 -10.92
CA THR A 503 12.46 6.99 -9.98
C THR A 503 12.07 5.69 -10.67
N GLY A 504 12.37 4.54 -10.06
CA GLY A 504 11.96 3.23 -10.58
C GLY A 504 11.16 2.46 -9.54
N ARG A 505 9.93 2.90 -9.23
CA ARG A 505 9.02 2.14 -8.35
C ARG A 505 8.24 1.11 -9.18
N THR A 506 7.86 0.00 -8.55
CA THR A 506 7.02 -1.03 -9.18
C THR A 506 5.75 -0.40 -9.72
N HIS A 507 5.38 -0.72 -10.97
CA HIS A 507 4.22 -0.20 -11.69
C HIS A 507 4.10 1.35 -11.71
N GLN A 508 5.21 2.09 -11.55
CA GLN A 508 5.15 3.55 -11.41
C GLN A 508 4.42 4.25 -12.56
N LEU A 509 4.77 3.93 -13.80
CA LEU A 509 4.18 4.54 -14.99
C LEU A 509 2.69 4.18 -15.13
N ARG A 510 2.37 2.90 -14.88
CA ARG A 510 0.99 2.38 -14.90
C ARG A 510 0.10 3.11 -13.89
N MET A 511 0.56 3.25 -12.64
CA MET A 511 -0.14 3.98 -11.58
C MET A 511 -0.26 5.48 -11.88
N HIS A 512 0.82 6.13 -12.31
CA HIS A 512 0.81 7.56 -12.62
C HIS A 512 -0.10 7.89 -13.81
N ALA A 513 -0.20 6.99 -14.79
CA ALA A 513 -1.14 7.11 -15.89
C ALA A 513 -2.59 6.94 -15.41
N ALA A 514 -2.89 5.87 -14.66
CA ALA A 514 -4.26 5.50 -14.32
C ALA A 514 -4.90 6.31 -13.19
N HIS A 515 -4.11 6.76 -12.20
CA HIS A 515 -4.65 7.42 -11.00
C HIS A 515 -5.30 8.78 -11.30
N GLU A 516 -6.36 9.14 -10.56
CA GLU A 516 -7.11 10.38 -10.75
C GLU A 516 -6.26 11.65 -10.53
N LEU A 517 -5.34 11.61 -9.56
CA LEU A 517 -4.35 12.67 -9.30
C LEU A 517 -3.14 12.64 -10.25
N GLY A 518 -3.10 11.66 -11.16
CA GLY A 518 -2.07 11.51 -12.19
C GLY A 518 -2.59 12.02 -13.54
N LEU A 519 -2.57 11.17 -14.57
CA LEU A 519 -3.18 11.49 -15.86
C LEU A 519 -4.66 11.11 -15.94
N ASN A 520 -5.17 10.32 -14.98
CA ASN A 520 -6.52 9.76 -15.03
C ASN A 520 -6.83 9.05 -16.36
N ALA A 521 -5.81 8.47 -17.01
CA ALA A 521 -5.91 7.79 -18.29
C ALA A 521 -5.02 6.55 -18.25
N PRO A 522 -5.57 5.40 -17.85
CA PRO A 522 -4.84 4.14 -17.79
C PRO A 522 -4.14 3.83 -19.12
N ILE A 523 -3.04 3.10 -19.04
CA ILE A 523 -2.38 2.58 -20.24
C ILE A 523 -3.32 1.56 -20.89
N VAL A 524 -3.45 1.59 -22.21
CA VAL A 524 -4.27 0.63 -22.95
C VAL A 524 -3.77 -0.80 -22.68
N GLY A 525 -4.71 -1.70 -22.41
CA GLY A 525 -4.45 -3.09 -22.07
C GLY A 525 -3.80 -3.33 -20.71
N ASP A 526 -3.84 -2.34 -19.82
CA ASP A 526 -3.45 -2.52 -18.42
C ASP A 526 -4.51 -3.32 -17.66
N ASP A 527 -4.19 -4.58 -17.37
CA ASP A 527 -5.02 -5.56 -16.68
C ASP A 527 -5.25 -5.28 -15.19
N LEU A 528 -4.40 -4.48 -14.55
CA LEU A 528 -4.49 -4.17 -13.13
C LEU A 528 -5.15 -2.82 -12.86
N TYR A 529 -4.90 -1.83 -13.71
CA TYR A 529 -5.28 -0.44 -13.47
C TYR A 529 -6.20 0.16 -14.54
N GLY A 530 -6.50 -0.61 -15.58
CA GLY A 530 -7.35 -0.20 -16.69
C GLY A 530 -8.25 -1.35 -17.14
N THR A 531 -8.38 -1.48 -18.45
CA THR A 531 -9.11 -2.57 -19.09
C THR A 531 -8.10 -3.46 -19.81
N ALA A 532 -8.14 -4.75 -19.52
CA ALA A 532 -7.29 -5.73 -20.20
C ALA A 532 -7.55 -5.74 -21.72
N SER A 533 -6.50 -6.06 -22.48
CA SER A 533 -6.50 -6.25 -23.93
C SER A 533 -5.50 -7.37 -24.27
N ASP A 534 -5.21 -7.54 -25.55
CA ASP A 534 -4.15 -8.41 -26.08
C ASP A 534 -2.77 -8.24 -25.41
N ARG A 535 -2.41 -7.01 -24.99
CA ARG A 535 -1.17 -6.70 -24.27
C ARG A 535 -1.25 -5.37 -23.53
N LEU A 536 -0.28 -5.12 -22.66
CA LEU A 536 0.00 -3.77 -22.14
C LEU A 536 0.75 -2.94 -23.21
N TYR A 537 0.22 -1.75 -23.53
CA TYR A 537 0.80 -0.81 -24.47
C TYR A 537 1.81 0.12 -23.77
N LEU A 538 2.83 -0.49 -23.16
CA LEU A 538 3.96 0.18 -22.51
C LEU A 538 5.27 -0.48 -22.96
N HIS A 539 6.14 0.32 -23.56
CA HIS A 539 7.40 -0.14 -24.15
C HIS A 539 8.59 0.66 -23.61
N ALA A 540 9.65 0.00 -23.13
CA ALA A 540 10.92 0.61 -22.76
C ALA A 540 11.75 0.93 -24.01
N ALA A 541 11.40 2.03 -24.67
CA ALA A 541 11.87 2.39 -26.01
C ALA A 541 13.32 2.90 -26.05
N HIS A 542 13.83 3.50 -24.97
CA HIS A 542 15.19 4.05 -24.93
C HIS A 542 15.91 3.74 -23.62
N LEU A 543 17.18 3.39 -23.72
CA LEU A 543 18.08 3.21 -22.58
C LEU A 543 19.46 3.77 -22.90
N GLU A 544 19.95 4.66 -22.05
CA GLU A 544 21.27 5.27 -22.19
C GLU A 544 22.02 5.27 -20.85
N PHE A 545 23.27 4.81 -20.87
CA PHE A 545 24.16 4.74 -19.71
C PHE A 545 25.63 4.73 -20.12
N VAL A 546 26.53 4.91 -19.16
CA VAL A 546 27.98 4.91 -19.40
C VAL A 546 28.51 3.47 -19.33
N HIS A 547 29.25 3.05 -20.35
CA HIS A 547 29.85 1.72 -20.42
C HIS A 547 30.82 1.49 -19.22
N PRO A 548 30.76 0.34 -18.52
CA PRO A 548 31.50 0.12 -17.27
C PRO A 548 33.03 0.09 -17.44
N VAL A 549 33.53 -0.36 -18.61
CA VAL A 549 34.98 -0.40 -18.93
C VAL A 549 35.44 0.82 -19.73
N SER A 550 34.95 1.02 -20.96
CA SER A 550 35.39 2.13 -21.84
C SER A 550 35.04 3.53 -21.32
N LYS A 551 34.05 3.65 -20.44
CA LYS A 551 33.51 4.93 -19.93
C LYS A 551 32.86 5.83 -20.99
N GLU A 552 32.57 5.29 -22.17
CA GLU A 552 31.81 5.97 -23.22
C GLU A 552 30.30 5.91 -22.92
N ALA A 553 29.56 6.93 -23.33
CA ALA A 553 28.10 6.91 -23.25
C ALA A 553 27.54 6.03 -24.40
N LEU A 554 26.74 5.04 -24.04
CA LEU A 554 26.04 4.17 -24.99
C LEU A 554 24.54 4.42 -24.91
N SER A 555 23.91 4.43 -26.07
CA SER A 555 22.49 4.69 -26.23
C SER A 555 21.87 3.63 -27.12
N PHE A 556 20.72 3.09 -26.68
CA PHE A 556 19.99 2.04 -27.35
C PHE A 556 18.55 2.48 -27.54
N ASP A 557 18.03 2.28 -28.76
CA ASP A 557 16.64 2.54 -29.13
C ASP A 557 16.02 1.30 -29.77
N VAL A 558 14.78 1.02 -29.39
CA VAL A 558 13.93 0.00 -30.02
C VAL A 558 12.55 0.63 -30.20
N GLU A 559 12.02 0.53 -31.42
CA GLU A 559 10.67 1.04 -31.72
C GLU A 559 9.62 0.13 -31.08
N GLU A 560 8.58 0.75 -30.53
CA GLU A 560 7.38 0.02 -30.14
C GLU A 560 6.63 -0.56 -31.35
N ASP A 561 5.88 -1.62 -31.11
CA ASP A 561 5.06 -2.32 -32.11
C ASP A 561 3.59 -1.84 -32.14
N PHE A 562 3.30 -0.63 -31.64
CA PHE A 562 1.94 -0.08 -31.51
C PHE A 562 1.79 1.42 -31.73
#